data_AF-A0A533RLQ4-F1
#
_entry.id   AF-A0A533RLQ4-F1
#
_cell.length_a   1.000
_cell.length_b   1.000
_cell.length_c   1.000
_cell.angle_alpha   90.00
_cell.angle_beta   90.00
_cell.angle_gamma   90.00
#
_symmetry.space_group_name_H-M   'P 1'
#
loop_
_entity.id
_entity.type
_entity.pdbx_description
1 polymer ?
#
loop_
_entity_poly.entity_id
_entity_poly.type
_entity_poly.pdbx_seq_one_letter_code
_entity_poly.pdbx_strand_id
1 'polypeptide(L)'
;MARLQDAVIAVLVEVLAVALLVALVWAVWGVVGDVVSAITGRAADGFKALSVEVLAVLIFIELFHSLTGYMRSKRIRITHLVDASLAFVLREVWLAMYAGDVTWQRMLALAGMVLALGGVRTLAVVFSPAERAAAEGEAEA
;
A
#
# COMPACT_ATOMS: atom_id res chain seq x y z
N MET A 1 -23.91 -3.55 -23.93
CA MET A 1 -23.36 -4.11 -22.67
C MET A 1 -21.98 -3.52 -22.35
N ALA A 2 -21.01 -3.55 -23.27
CA ALA A 2 -19.67 -2.96 -23.04
C ALA A 2 -19.69 -1.49 -22.57
N ARG A 3 -20.48 -0.62 -23.20
CA ARG A 3 -20.61 0.81 -22.79
C ARG A 3 -21.16 1.00 -21.36
N LEU A 4 -22.01 0.09 -20.89
CA LEU A 4 -22.55 0.14 -19.53
C LEU A 4 -21.48 -0.29 -18.52
N GLN A 5 -20.71 -1.34 -18.83
CA GLN A 5 -19.61 -1.81 -17.99
C GLN A 5 -18.54 -0.73 -17.83
N ASP A 6 -18.15 -0.07 -18.92
CA ASP A 6 -17.16 1.01 -18.87
C ASP A 6 -17.64 2.21 -18.04
N ALA A 7 -18.91 2.61 -18.20
CA ALA A 7 -19.50 3.70 -17.42
C ALA A 7 -19.59 3.35 -15.94
N VAL A 8 -19.99 2.12 -15.59
CA VAL A 8 -20.05 1.65 -14.21
C VAL A 8 -18.66 1.64 -13.58
N ILE A 9 -17.64 1.12 -14.28
CA ILE A 9 -16.26 1.11 -13.76
C ILE A 9 -15.75 2.54 -13.52
N ALA A 10 -16.01 3.46 -14.45
CA ALA A 10 -15.60 4.85 -14.30
C ALA A 10 -16.22 5.51 -13.05
N VAL A 11 -17.54 5.36 -12.88
CA VAL A 11 -18.26 5.89 -11.71
C VAL A 11 -17.75 5.26 -10.42
N LEU A 12 -17.52 3.94 -10.40
CA LEU A 12 -17.00 3.24 -9.22
C LEU A 12 -15.62 3.75 -8.82
N VAL A 13 -14.71 3.94 -9.80
CA VAL A 13 -13.35 4.43 -9.56
C VAL A 13 -13.37 5.86 -9.03
N GLU A 14 -14.23 6.72 -9.58
CA GLU A 14 -14.37 8.11 -9.15
C GLU A 14 -14.94 8.19 -7.73
N VAL A 15 -15.99 7.43 -7.42
CA VAL A 15 -16.54 7.31 -6.06
C VAL A 15 -15.49 6.78 -5.08
N LEU A 16 -14.72 5.77 -5.47
CA LEU A 16 -13.65 5.21 -4.65
C LEU A 16 -12.53 6.24 -4.41
N ALA A 17 -12.17 7.04 -5.43
CA ALA A 17 -11.17 8.09 -5.29
C ALA A 17 -11.62 9.15 -4.29
N VAL A 18 -12.87 9.62 -4.40
CA VAL A 18 -13.44 10.58 -3.45
C VAL A 18 -13.50 9.99 -2.04
N ALA A 19 -13.94 8.74 -1.91
CA ALA A 19 -14.00 8.05 -0.62
C ALA A 19 -12.62 7.92 0.04
N LEU A 20 -11.58 7.54 -0.73
CA LEU A 20 -10.21 7.47 -0.24
C LEU A 20 -9.67 8.85 0.16
N LEU A 21 -9.98 9.90 -0.60
CA LEU A 21 -9.58 11.26 -0.24
C LEU A 21 -10.20 11.70 1.09
N VAL A 22 -11.51 11.46 1.27
CA VAL A 22 -12.20 11.76 2.53
C VAL A 22 -11.60 10.96 3.68
N ALA A 23 -11.35 9.66 3.48
CA ALA A 23 -10.75 8.81 4.50
C ALA A 23 -9.31 9.24 4.86
N LEU A 24 -8.53 9.69 3.87
CA LEU A 24 -7.19 10.21 4.10
C LEU A 24 -7.23 11.53 4.91
N VAL A 25 -8.12 12.45 4.57
CA VAL A 25 -8.32 13.69 5.35
C VAL A 25 -8.73 13.37 6.79
N TRP A 26 -9.64 12.41 6.96
CA TRP A 26 -10.06 11.95 8.28
C TRP A 26 -8.90 11.35 9.09
N ALA A 27 -8.10 10.47 8.49
CA ALA A 27 -6.95 9.85 9.14
C ALA A 27 -5.88 10.90 9.52
N VAL A 28 -5.60 11.85 8.64
CA VAL A 28 -4.68 12.96 8.95
C VAL A 28 -5.21 13.82 10.11
N TRP A 29 -6.51 14.07 10.16
CA TRP A 29 -7.13 14.77 11.29
C TRP A 29 -6.97 14.01 12.61
N GLY A 30 -7.13 12.68 12.58
CA GLY A 30 -6.88 11.79 13.72
C GLY A 30 -5.44 11.92 14.24
N VAL A 31 -4.46 11.82 13.34
CA VAL A 31 -3.03 12.01 13.67
C VAL A 31 -2.78 13.36 14.32
N VAL A 32 -3.34 14.45 13.78
CA VAL A 32 -3.18 15.79 14.37
C VAL A 32 -3.76 15.84 15.79
N GLY A 33 -4.93 15.25 16.02
CA GLY A 33 -5.54 15.15 17.34
C GLY A 33 -4.65 14.40 18.35
N ASP A 34 -4.08 13.28 17.92
CA ASP A 34 -3.18 12.45 18.74
C ASP A 34 -1.85 13.15 19.04
N VAL A 35 -1.28 13.88 18.08
CA VAL A 35 -0.09 14.70 18.34
C VAL A 35 -0.40 15.76 19.38
N VAL A 36 -1.53 16.47 19.26
CA VAL A 36 -1.95 17.50 20.23
C VAL A 36 -2.18 16.91 21.62
N SER A 37 -2.80 15.73 21.71
CA SER A 37 -3.03 15.07 23.00
C SER A 37 -1.72 14.63 23.66
N ALA A 38 -0.77 14.12 22.87
CA ALA A 38 0.55 13.70 23.33
C ALA A 38 1.39 14.87 23.86
N ILE A 39 1.47 15.99 23.13
CA ILE A 39 2.26 17.18 23.58
C ILE A 39 1.64 17.88 24.79
N THR A 40 0.32 17.78 24.96
CA THR A 40 -0.37 18.39 26.13
C THR A 40 -0.36 17.48 27.36
N GLY A 41 0.35 16.35 27.32
CA GLY A 41 0.52 15.44 28.45
C GLY A 41 -0.77 14.72 28.85
N ARG A 42 -1.78 14.67 27.97
CA ARG A 42 -3.11 14.12 28.26
C ARG A 42 -3.20 12.60 28.08
N ALA A 43 -2.18 11.92 27.57
CA ALA A 43 -2.20 10.50 27.29
C ALA A 43 -0.90 9.78 27.67
N ALA A 44 -0.99 8.77 28.55
CA ALA A 44 0.12 7.90 28.93
C ALA A 44 0.58 6.99 27.76
N ASP A 45 -0.34 6.60 26.87
CA ASP A 45 -0.08 5.76 25.69
C ASP A 45 -0.03 6.56 24.37
N GLY A 46 0.19 7.88 24.43
CA GLY A 46 0.09 8.77 23.28
C GLY A 46 0.93 8.35 22.06
N PHE A 47 2.10 7.74 22.29
CA PHE A 47 2.96 7.25 21.22
C PHE A 47 2.41 6.02 20.49
N LYS A 48 1.76 5.10 21.23
CA LYS A 48 1.14 3.90 20.64
C LYS A 48 -0.08 4.28 19.81
N ALA A 49 -0.94 5.16 20.33
CA ALA A 49 -2.11 5.67 19.61
C ALA A 49 -1.68 6.40 18.32
N LEU A 50 -0.72 7.32 18.45
CA LEU A 50 -0.16 8.07 17.33
C LEU A 50 0.40 7.14 16.26
N SER A 51 1.12 6.09 16.65
CA SER A 51 1.71 5.14 15.70
C SER A 51 0.63 4.39 14.91
N VAL A 52 -0.46 3.98 15.56
CA VAL A 52 -1.58 3.31 14.89
C VAL A 52 -2.27 4.24 13.89
N GLU A 53 -2.50 5.50 14.26
CA GLU A 53 -3.10 6.50 13.35
C GLU A 53 -2.16 6.85 12.18
N VAL A 54 -0.85 6.97 12.41
CA VAL A 54 0.12 7.16 11.32
C VAL A 54 0.13 5.96 10.39
N LEU A 55 0.11 4.73 10.93
CA LEU A 55 -0.01 3.53 10.11
C LEU A 55 -1.34 3.50 9.33
N ALA A 56 -2.43 4.04 9.89
CA ALA A 56 -3.71 4.23 9.21
C ALA A 56 -3.57 5.11 7.97
N VAL A 57 -2.96 6.28 8.10
CA VAL A 57 -2.58 7.15 6.98
C VAL A 57 -1.70 6.40 5.96
N LEU A 58 -0.76 5.58 6.46
CA LEU A 58 0.00 4.54 5.74
C LEU A 58 -0.79 3.85 4.62
N ILE A 59 -1.87 3.19 5.03
CA ILE A 59 -2.74 2.43 4.13
C ILE A 59 -3.43 3.34 3.14
N PHE A 60 -3.96 4.48 3.58
CA PHE A 60 -4.71 5.35 2.68
C PHE A 60 -3.83 5.91 1.57
N ILE A 61 -2.59 6.29 1.87
CA ILE A 61 -1.62 6.73 0.86
C ILE A 61 -1.32 5.60 -0.13
N GLU A 62 -1.13 4.37 0.35
CA GLU A 62 -0.86 3.21 -0.50
C GLU A 62 -2.05 2.88 -1.43
N LEU A 63 -3.27 2.87 -0.87
CA LEU A 63 -4.50 2.68 -1.65
C LEU A 63 -4.69 3.78 -2.68
N PHE A 64 -4.40 5.03 -2.31
CA PHE A 64 -4.47 6.17 -3.21
C PHE A 64 -3.43 6.06 -4.34
N HIS A 65 -2.21 5.63 -4.04
CA HIS A 65 -1.17 5.38 -5.04
C HIS A 65 -1.59 4.28 -6.03
N SER A 66 -2.10 3.16 -5.52
CA SER A 66 -2.62 2.06 -6.34
C SER A 66 -3.76 2.51 -7.25
N LEU A 67 -4.72 3.27 -6.70
CA LEU A 67 -5.87 3.77 -7.45
C LEU A 67 -5.47 4.79 -8.53
N THR A 68 -4.61 5.75 -8.20
CA THR A 68 -4.11 6.73 -9.18
C THR A 68 -3.25 6.08 -10.26
N GLY A 69 -2.47 5.06 -9.89
CA GLY A 69 -1.73 4.21 -10.83
C GLY A 69 -2.66 3.48 -11.81
N TYR A 70 -3.78 2.96 -11.33
CA TYR A 70 -4.84 2.37 -12.15
C TYR A 70 -5.44 3.39 -13.13
N MET A 71 -5.82 4.59 -12.64
CA MET A 71 -6.41 5.65 -13.47
C MET A 71 -5.49 6.10 -14.61
N ARG A 72 -4.18 6.24 -14.33
CA ARG A 72 -3.23 6.78 -15.31
C ARG A 72 -2.92 5.81 -16.46
N SER A 73 -2.93 4.51 -16.18
CA SER A 73 -2.36 3.50 -17.08
C SER A 73 -3.42 2.57 -17.68
N LYS A 74 -4.66 2.58 -17.12
CA LYS A 74 -5.70 1.54 -17.30
C LYS A 74 -5.21 0.10 -17.06
N ARG A 75 -3.99 -0.07 -16.55
CA ARG A 75 -3.28 -1.33 -16.27
C ARG A 75 -2.32 -1.11 -15.11
N ILE A 76 -2.43 -1.92 -14.07
CA ILE A 76 -1.50 -1.89 -12.94
C ILE A 76 -0.31 -2.77 -13.29
N ARG A 77 0.91 -2.20 -13.27
CA ARG A 77 2.13 -3.00 -13.41
C ARG A 77 2.29 -3.89 -12.18
N ILE A 78 2.61 -5.18 -12.39
CA ILE A 78 2.77 -6.16 -11.29
C ILE A 78 3.80 -5.66 -10.27
N THR A 79 4.90 -5.05 -10.71
CA THR A 79 5.91 -4.49 -9.80
C THR A 79 5.34 -3.43 -8.86
N HIS A 80 4.44 -2.56 -9.35
CA HIS A 80 3.78 -1.55 -8.53
C HIS A 80 2.81 -2.19 -7.52
N LEU A 81 2.09 -3.22 -7.94
CA LEU A 81 1.19 -3.96 -7.05
C LEU A 81 1.94 -4.70 -5.94
N VAL A 82 3.09 -5.29 -6.28
CA VAL A 82 3.92 -6.03 -5.32
C VAL A 82 4.60 -5.07 -4.35
N ASP A 83 5.09 -3.91 -4.81
CA ASP A 83 5.64 -2.87 -3.94
C ASP A 83 4.60 -2.39 -2.92
N ALA A 84 3.37 -2.12 -3.38
CA ALA A 84 2.25 -1.76 -2.52
C ALA A 84 1.90 -2.85 -1.51
N SER A 85 1.89 -4.10 -1.95
CA SER A 85 1.62 -5.26 -1.10
C SER A 85 2.72 -5.45 -0.05
N LEU A 86 3.98 -5.19 -0.40
CA LEU A 86 5.10 -5.26 0.53
C LEU A 86 4.94 -4.22 1.66
N ALA A 87 4.60 -2.99 1.31
CA ALA A 87 4.33 -1.91 2.26
C ALA A 87 3.15 -2.26 3.20
N PHE A 88 2.10 -2.89 2.67
CA PHE A 88 0.96 -3.36 3.46
C PHE A 88 1.36 -4.44 4.48
N VAL A 89 2.19 -5.41 4.09
CA VAL A 89 2.69 -6.46 4.99
C VAL A 89 3.62 -5.88 6.05
N LEU A 90 4.50 -4.95 5.65
CA LEU A 90 5.35 -4.21 6.58
C LEU A 90 4.48 -3.53 7.65
N ARG A 91 3.40 -2.83 7.28
CA ARG A 91 2.47 -2.25 8.26
C ARG A 91 1.94 -3.31 9.23
N GLU A 92 1.55 -4.48 8.74
CA GLU A 92 0.99 -5.52 9.60
C GLU A 92 2.02 -6.00 10.65
N VAL A 93 3.30 -6.03 10.29
CA VAL A 93 4.40 -6.24 11.24
C VAL A 93 4.43 -5.13 12.30
N TRP A 94 4.39 -3.86 11.89
CA TRP A 94 4.37 -2.73 12.82
C TRP A 94 3.15 -2.78 13.77
N LEU A 95 1.96 -3.07 13.24
CA LEU A 95 0.75 -3.20 14.05
C LEU A 95 0.85 -4.33 15.07
N ALA A 96 1.35 -5.50 14.67
CA ALA A 96 1.54 -6.62 15.58
C ALA A 96 2.52 -6.28 16.72
N MET A 97 3.62 -5.56 16.40
CA MET A 97 4.58 -5.10 17.42
C MET A 97 3.95 -4.10 18.38
N TYR A 98 3.20 -3.11 17.89
CA TYR A 98 2.55 -2.11 18.76
C TYR A 98 1.37 -2.68 19.56
N ALA A 99 0.62 -3.63 19.00
CA ALA A 99 -0.44 -4.31 19.70
C ALA A 99 0.08 -5.21 20.84
N GLY A 100 1.37 -5.56 20.82
CA GLY A 100 1.95 -6.57 21.71
C GLY A 100 1.52 -7.99 21.35
N ASP A 101 0.89 -8.18 20.17
CA ASP A 101 0.37 -9.46 19.69
C ASP A 101 1.38 -10.14 18.77
N VAL A 102 2.58 -10.37 19.33
CA VAL A 102 3.72 -10.96 18.64
C VAL A 102 3.80 -12.45 18.97
N THR A 103 2.96 -13.24 18.31
CA THR A 103 3.07 -14.71 18.34
C THR A 103 4.07 -15.18 17.27
N TRP A 104 4.81 -16.25 17.55
CA TRP A 104 5.80 -16.77 16.62
C TRP A 104 5.15 -17.24 15.30
N GLN A 105 3.93 -17.77 15.36
CA GLN A 105 3.16 -18.17 14.17
C GLN A 105 2.81 -16.97 13.29
N ARG A 106 2.34 -15.85 13.88
CA ARG A 106 2.03 -14.63 13.13
C ARG A 106 3.27 -14.03 12.49
N MET A 107 4.38 -13.98 13.23
CA MET A 107 5.65 -13.48 12.71
C MET A 107 6.19 -14.36 11.57
N LEU A 108 6.10 -15.68 11.70
CA LEU A 108 6.51 -16.61 10.64
C LEU A 108 5.64 -16.45 9.38
N ALA A 109 4.34 -16.28 9.53
CA ALA A 109 3.43 -16.03 8.41
C ALA A 109 3.74 -14.70 7.70
N LEU A 110 3.96 -13.62 8.45
CA LEU A 110 4.33 -12.31 7.89
C LEU A 110 5.69 -12.36 7.19
N ALA A 111 6.69 -13.03 7.79
CA ALA A 111 7.98 -13.24 7.16
C ALA A 111 7.87 -14.05 5.85
N GLY A 112 7.07 -15.11 5.84
CA GLY A 112 6.77 -15.89 4.63
C GLY A 112 6.14 -15.03 3.55
N MET A 113 5.22 -14.13 3.90
CA MET A 113 4.58 -13.22 2.94
C MET A 113 5.57 -12.19 2.38
N VAL A 114 6.44 -11.62 3.21
CA VAL A 114 7.53 -10.73 2.75
C VAL A 114 8.47 -11.46 1.78
N LEU A 115 8.87 -12.70 2.11
CA LEU A 115 9.74 -13.50 1.25
C LEU A 115 9.06 -13.84 -0.09
N ALA A 116 7.79 -14.23 -0.06
CA ALA A 116 7.03 -14.55 -1.27
C ALA A 116 6.89 -13.31 -2.18
N LEU A 117 6.46 -12.17 -1.62
CA LEU A 117 6.32 -10.92 -2.36
C LEU A 117 7.67 -10.39 -2.85
N GLY A 118 8.72 -10.44 -2.03
CA GLY A 118 10.08 -10.07 -2.42
C GLY A 118 10.62 -10.96 -3.54
N GLY A 119 10.32 -12.26 -3.50
CA GLY A 119 10.62 -13.20 -4.58
C GLY A 119 9.92 -12.83 -5.87
N VAL A 120 8.60 -12.62 -5.84
CA VAL A 120 7.81 -12.19 -7.00
C VAL A 120 8.33 -10.87 -7.57
N ARG A 121 8.65 -9.90 -6.71
CA ARG A 121 9.23 -8.61 -7.11
C ARG A 121 10.54 -8.80 -7.86
N THR A 122 11.44 -9.58 -7.28
CA THR A 122 12.77 -9.85 -7.86
C THR A 122 12.63 -10.53 -9.22
N LEU A 123 11.77 -11.54 -9.33
CA LEU A 123 11.48 -12.21 -10.60
C LEU A 123 10.87 -11.25 -11.63
N ALA A 124 9.92 -10.40 -11.21
CA ALA A 124 9.27 -9.44 -12.10
C ALA A 124 10.24 -8.37 -12.64
N VAL A 125 11.26 -8.00 -11.87
CA VAL A 125 12.32 -7.08 -12.32
C VAL A 125 13.29 -7.81 -13.25
N VAL A 126 13.85 -8.95 -12.83
CA VAL A 126 14.88 -9.69 -13.57
C VAL A 126 14.39 -10.27 -14.90
N PHE A 127 13.13 -10.71 -14.95
CA PHE A 127 12.52 -11.30 -16.15
C PHE A 127 11.63 -10.30 -16.92
N SER A 128 11.79 -9.00 -16.67
CA SER A 128 11.07 -7.94 -17.40
C SER A 128 11.36 -8.06 -18.92
N PRO A 129 10.33 -8.26 -19.77
CA PRO A 129 10.51 -8.46 -21.21
C PRO A 129 11.19 -7.29 -21.94
N ALA A 130 11.16 -6.09 -21.35
CA ALA A 130 11.72 -4.88 -21.94
C ALA A 130 13.26 -4.93 -22.07
N GLU A 131 13.95 -5.63 -21.17
CA GLU A 131 15.41 -5.77 -21.22
C GLU A 131 15.86 -6.84 -22.21
N ARG A 132 15.05 -7.89 -22.42
CA ARG A 132 15.35 -8.94 -23.42
C ARG A 132 15.24 -8.44 -24.85
N ALA A 133 14.22 -7.62 -25.15
CA ALA A 133 14.05 -7.04 -26.48
C ALA A 133 15.18 -6.05 -26.86
N ALA A 134 15.76 -5.34 -25.88
CA ALA A 134 16.91 -4.46 -26.10
C ALA A 134 18.21 -5.24 -26.32
N ALA A 135 18.43 -6.31 -25.54
CA ALA A 135 19.61 -7.17 -25.68
C ALA A 135 19.63 -8.00 -26.98
N GLU A 136 18.45 -8.37 -27.51
CA GLU A 136 18.34 -9.05 -28.80
C GLU A 136 18.55 -8.10 -29.99
N GLY A 137 18.15 -6.82 -29.86
CA GLY A 137 18.35 -5.80 -30.89
C GLY A 137 19.81 -5.33 -31.05
N GLU A 138 20.63 -5.41 -30.00
CA GLU A 138 22.09 -5.13 -30.07
C GLU A 138 22.90 -6.33 -30.61
N ALA A 139 22.34 -7.54 -30.61
CA ALA A 139 22.99 -8.74 -31.14
C ALA A 139 22.81 -8.90 -32.67
N GLU A 140 21.87 -8.17 -33.28
CA GLU A 140 21.63 -8.15 -34.74
C GLU A 140 22.22 -6.92 -35.45
N ALA A 141 22.88 -6.00 -34.73
CA ALA A 141 23.53 -4.80 -35.26
C ALA A 141 25.06 -4.92 -35.31
#